data_AF-A0A258ZKS8-F1
#
_entry.id   AF-A0A258ZKS8-F1
#
_cell.length_a   1.000
_cell.length_b   1.000
_cell.length_c   1.000
_cell.angle_alpha   90.00
_cell.angle_beta   90.00
_cell.angle_gamma   90.00
#
_symmetry.space_group_name_H-M   'P 1'
#
loop_
_entity.id
_entity.type
_entity.pdbx_description
1 polymer ?
#
loop_
_entity_poly.entity_id
_entity_poly.type
_entity_poly.pdbx_seq_one_letter_code
_entity_poly.pdbx_strand_id
1 'polypeptide(L)'
;MTAIADADITAFRTLDDADLAGKTVLVRVDLNVPMDGDRVTDDTRIQAIMPTVQDITRGGGRAILLSHFGRPKGRDESQSLGAVMPAVRQRLGAAVGFVHDCVGPEAEDAVASLPAGGVLVLENTRFHAGEEKNAADFIGALAKLGDLYVNDSFSTAHRSHASTEGLAHKLPAYAGRAMQSEIEALTKALEAPERPVLAVVGGAKVSTKLELLGNLCRKVDVLVIAGGMANTFLAAQGHTVG
;
A
#
# COMPACT_ATOMS: atom_id res chain seq x y z
N MET A 1 -0.21 19.82 34.69
CA MET A 1 -0.31 18.65 33.80
C MET A 1 -0.96 19.13 32.52
N THR A 2 -0.15 19.46 31.53
CA THR A 2 -0.61 19.96 30.24
C THR A 2 -1.36 18.83 29.54
N ALA A 3 -2.63 19.08 29.22
CA ALA A 3 -3.40 18.20 28.35
C ALA A 3 -2.64 18.04 27.04
N ILE A 4 -2.37 16.80 26.68
CA ILE A 4 -1.94 16.45 25.33
C ILE A 4 -3.20 16.67 24.49
N ALA A 5 -3.29 17.83 23.85
CA ALA A 5 -4.35 18.14 22.90
C ALA A 5 -4.40 17.03 21.85
N ASP A 6 -5.61 16.65 21.47
CA ASP A 6 -5.93 15.71 20.39
C ASP A 6 -5.01 15.98 19.19
N ALA A 7 -4.06 15.06 18.97
CA ALA A 7 -3.30 15.05 17.72
C ALA A 7 -4.29 14.65 16.64
N ASP A 8 -4.63 15.62 15.79
CA ASP A 8 -5.48 15.41 14.63
C ASP A 8 -4.89 14.29 13.75
N ILE A 9 -5.50 13.10 13.77
CA ILE A 9 -5.04 11.92 13.02
C ILE A 9 -5.12 12.16 11.49
N THR A 10 -5.81 13.21 11.06
CA THR A 10 -5.81 13.71 9.68
C THR A 10 -4.58 14.53 9.30
N ALA A 11 -3.63 14.78 10.21
CA ALA A 11 -2.40 15.52 9.92
C ALA A 11 -1.32 14.64 9.28
N PHE A 12 -1.61 14.01 8.15
CA PHE A 12 -0.59 13.43 7.26
C PHE A 12 -0.44 14.30 6.01
N ARG A 13 0.79 14.45 5.52
CA ARG A 13 1.03 15.19 4.27
C ARG A 13 0.53 14.38 3.10
N THR A 14 -0.12 15.04 2.15
CA THR A 14 -0.64 14.43 0.92
C THR A 14 0.16 14.92 -0.29
N LEU A 15 -0.14 14.40 -1.48
CA LEU A 15 0.45 14.93 -2.71
C LEU A 15 0.16 16.43 -2.94
N ASP A 16 -0.89 16.99 -2.33
CA ASP A 16 -1.20 18.42 -2.45
C ASP A 16 -0.17 19.31 -1.72
N ASP A 17 0.60 18.74 -0.79
CA ASP A 17 1.67 19.43 -0.06
C ASP A 17 3.06 19.25 -0.71
N ALA A 18 3.16 18.47 -1.79
CA ALA A 18 4.43 18.07 -2.39
C ALA A 18 4.82 18.95 -3.58
N ASP A 19 6.08 19.41 -3.63
CA ASP A 19 6.68 20.00 -4.83
C ASP A 19 7.20 18.89 -5.74
N LEU A 20 6.47 18.62 -6.82
CA LEU A 20 6.72 17.48 -7.73
C LEU A 20 7.61 17.86 -8.92
N ALA A 21 7.74 19.15 -9.25
CA ALA A 21 8.33 19.59 -10.50
C ALA A 21 9.83 19.21 -10.59
N GLY A 22 10.17 18.38 -11.58
CA GLY A 22 11.54 17.92 -11.81
C GLY A 22 12.08 16.95 -10.75
N LYS A 23 11.27 16.59 -9.73
CA LYS A 23 11.64 15.64 -8.67
C LYS A 23 11.50 14.19 -9.12
N THR A 24 12.33 13.34 -8.53
CA THR A 24 12.18 11.89 -8.61
C THR A 24 11.45 11.40 -7.37
N VAL A 25 10.29 10.78 -7.58
CA VAL A 25 9.37 10.38 -6.50
C VAL A 25 9.35 8.87 -6.41
N LEU A 26 9.80 8.33 -5.28
CA LEU A 26 9.66 6.92 -4.96
C LEU A 26 8.23 6.66 -4.49
N VAL A 27 7.49 5.83 -5.20
CA VAL A 27 6.09 5.52 -4.89
C VAL A 27 5.96 4.07 -4.50
N ARG A 28 5.68 3.81 -3.22
CA ARG A 28 5.33 2.47 -2.76
C ARG A 28 3.89 2.15 -3.17
N VAL A 29 3.73 1.18 -4.06
CA VAL A 29 2.44 0.74 -4.61
C VAL A 29 2.17 -0.73 -4.32
N ASP A 30 0.93 -1.18 -4.53
CA ASP A 30 0.56 -2.60 -4.46
C ASP A 30 0.30 -3.17 -5.86
N LEU A 31 1.33 -3.75 -6.48
CA LEU A 31 1.21 -4.51 -7.73
C LEU A 31 1.08 -6.03 -7.47
N ASN A 32 0.79 -6.45 -6.24
CA ASN A 32 0.58 -7.86 -5.93
C ASN A 32 -0.81 -8.33 -6.39
N VAL A 33 -0.97 -8.53 -7.69
CA VAL A 33 -2.23 -8.90 -8.35
C VAL A 33 -2.39 -10.41 -8.52
N PRO A 34 -3.62 -10.94 -8.57
CA PRO A 34 -3.85 -12.34 -8.88
C PRO A 34 -3.51 -12.63 -10.36
N MET A 35 -2.88 -13.78 -10.59
CA MET A 35 -2.45 -14.26 -11.90
C MET A 35 -3.10 -15.60 -12.26
N ASP A 36 -3.33 -15.81 -13.55
CA ASP A 36 -3.65 -17.09 -14.18
C ASP A 36 -2.65 -17.32 -15.32
N GLY A 37 -1.61 -18.13 -15.03
CA GLY A 37 -0.39 -18.16 -15.85
C GLY A 37 0.25 -16.77 -15.90
N ASP A 38 0.47 -16.26 -17.12
CA ASP A 38 1.08 -14.94 -17.36
C ASP A 38 0.05 -13.80 -17.44
N ARG A 39 -1.23 -14.08 -17.13
CA ARG A 39 -2.32 -13.11 -17.26
C ARG A 39 -2.78 -12.61 -15.90
N VAL A 40 -2.78 -11.29 -15.72
CA VAL A 40 -3.46 -10.62 -14.60
C VAL A 40 -4.98 -10.84 -14.72
N THR A 41 -5.60 -11.40 -13.68
CA THR A 41 -7.06 -11.69 -13.68
C THR A 41 -7.89 -10.60 -13.02
N ASP A 42 -7.28 -9.78 -12.17
CA ASP A 42 -7.88 -8.61 -11.54
C ASP A 42 -6.83 -7.50 -11.42
N ASP A 43 -7.06 -6.40 -12.12
CA ASP A 43 -6.16 -5.25 -12.17
C ASP A 43 -6.64 -4.08 -11.30
N THR A 44 -7.60 -4.30 -10.39
CA THR A 44 -8.11 -3.28 -9.46
C THR A 44 -6.98 -2.56 -8.73
N ARG A 45 -5.94 -3.30 -8.30
CA ARG A 45 -4.79 -2.70 -7.60
C ARG A 45 -3.94 -1.79 -8.51
N ILE A 46 -3.82 -2.13 -9.79
CA ILE A 46 -3.13 -1.31 -10.79
C ILE A 46 -3.94 -0.04 -11.06
N GLN A 47 -5.26 -0.15 -11.16
CA GLN A 47 -6.15 1.00 -11.35
C GLN A 47 -6.10 1.97 -10.16
N ALA A 48 -6.06 1.44 -8.94
CA ALA A 48 -6.06 2.24 -7.72
C ALA A 48 -4.91 3.25 -7.64
N ILE A 49 -3.74 2.91 -8.18
CA ILE A 49 -2.54 3.77 -8.12
C ILE A 49 -2.48 4.82 -9.24
N MET A 50 -3.34 4.71 -10.25
CA MET A 50 -3.31 5.60 -11.42
C MET A 50 -3.41 7.08 -11.04
N PRO A 51 -4.29 7.53 -10.12
CA PRO A 51 -4.37 8.93 -9.74
C PRO A 51 -3.05 9.47 -9.18
N THR A 52 -2.40 8.73 -8.28
CA THR A 52 -1.09 9.09 -7.71
C THR A 52 -0.02 9.23 -8.79
N VAL A 53 0.08 8.27 -9.71
CA VAL A 53 1.05 8.32 -10.80
C VAL A 53 0.77 9.48 -11.76
N GLN A 54 -0.50 9.74 -12.07
CA GLN A 54 -0.91 10.84 -12.93
C GLN A 54 -0.61 12.21 -12.30
N ASP A 55 -0.84 12.39 -11.01
CA ASP A 55 -0.53 13.63 -10.31
C ASP A 55 0.98 13.92 -10.33
N ILE A 56 1.81 12.91 -10.05
CA ILE A 56 3.27 13.02 -10.11
C ILE A 56 3.74 13.41 -11.51
N THR A 57 3.29 12.68 -12.53
CA THR A 57 3.75 12.88 -13.91
C THR A 57 3.23 14.18 -14.51
N ARG A 58 1.98 14.57 -14.27
CA ARG A 58 1.42 15.87 -14.70
C ARG A 58 2.08 17.04 -13.96
N GLY A 59 2.48 16.83 -12.71
CA GLY A 59 3.29 17.77 -11.93
C GLY A 59 4.74 17.93 -12.42
N GLY A 60 5.15 17.19 -13.46
CA GLY A 60 6.51 17.22 -14.01
C GLY A 60 7.52 16.37 -13.23
N GLY A 61 7.06 15.56 -12.28
CA GLY A 61 7.87 14.61 -11.54
C GLY A 61 8.09 13.30 -12.31
N ARG A 62 9.03 12.50 -11.82
CA ARG A 62 9.31 11.14 -12.28
C ARG A 62 8.77 10.15 -11.25
N ALA A 63 7.90 9.23 -11.66
CA ALA A 63 7.33 8.23 -10.75
C ALA A 63 8.14 6.93 -10.80
N ILE A 64 8.82 6.59 -9.70
CA ILE A 64 9.57 5.34 -9.54
C ILE A 64 8.77 4.40 -8.63
N LEU A 65 8.15 3.38 -9.23
CA LEU A 65 7.22 2.49 -8.55
C LEU A 65 7.97 1.34 -7.87
N LEU A 66 7.77 1.23 -6.56
CA LEU A 66 8.29 0.16 -5.72
C LEU A 66 7.13 -0.76 -5.35
N SER A 67 7.17 -2.03 -5.75
CA SER A 67 6.18 -3.04 -5.35
C SER A 67 6.84 -4.32 -4.87
N HIS A 68 6.07 -5.13 -4.17
CA HIS A 68 6.35 -6.55 -4.04
C HIS A 68 5.43 -7.34 -4.96
N PHE A 69 5.82 -8.57 -5.27
CA PHE A 69 4.96 -9.55 -5.92
C PHE A 69 5.17 -10.91 -5.25
N GLY A 70 4.08 -11.58 -4.85
CA GLY A 70 4.16 -12.82 -4.09
C GLY A 70 4.90 -12.70 -2.76
N ARG A 71 5.53 -13.81 -2.34
CA ARG A 71 6.31 -13.96 -1.11
C ARG A 71 7.57 -14.79 -1.39
N PRO A 72 8.49 -14.25 -2.22
CA PRO A 72 9.69 -14.97 -2.61
C PRO A 72 10.59 -15.19 -1.40
N LYS A 73 11.31 -16.32 -1.35
CA LYS A 73 12.32 -16.62 -0.30
C LYS A 73 13.73 -16.43 -0.87
N GLY A 74 13.96 -15.27 -1.48
CA GLY A 74 15.08 -15.01 -2.40
C GLY A 74 14.60 -14.89 -3.84
N ARG A 75 15.47 -14.46 -4.76
CA ARG A 75 15.09 -14.19 -6.15
C ARG A 75 14.43 -15.41 -6.80
N ASP A 76 13.24 -15.18 -7.36
CA ASP A 76 12.41 -16.18 -8.03
C ASP A 76 11.73 -15.50 -9.21
N GLU A 77 12.12 -15.86 -10.44
CA GLU A 77 11.64 -15.21 -11.66
C GLU A 77 10.12 -15.40 -11.87
N SER A 78 9.51 -16.44 -11.28
CA SER A 78 8.04 -16.58 -11.30
C SER A 78 7.32 -15.52 -10.46
N GLN A 79 8.07 -14.82 -9.62
CA GLN A 79 7.61 -13.72 -8.77
C GLN A 79 8.27 -12.39 -9.17
N SER A 80 8.78 -12.26 -10.40
CA SER A 80 9.21 -10.97 -10.96
C SER A 80 8.00 -10.06 -11.22
N LEU A 81 8.17 -8.76 -10.99
CA LEU A 81 7.20 -7.74 -11.43
C LEU A 81 7.13 -7.60 -12.96
N GLY A 82 8.12 -8.14 -13.68
CA GLY A 82 8.11 -8.25 -15.14
C GLY A 82 6.85 -8.95 -15.67
N ALA A 83 6.32 -9.94 -14.94
CA ALA A 83 5.09 -10.64 -15.30
C ALA A 83 3.84 -9.74 -15.24
N VAL A 84 3.86 -8.68 -14.43
CA VAL A 84 2.73 -7.75 -14.25
C VAL A 84 2.81 -6.57 -15.23
N MET A 85 3.97 -6.34 -15.84
CA MET A 85 4.23 -5.20 -16.73
C MET A 85 3.27 -5.06 -17.93
N PRO A 86 2.80 -6.14 -18.59
CA PRO A 86 1.80 -6.00 -19.65
C PRO A 86 0.53 -5.27 -19.17
N ALA A 87 0.01 -5.64 -18.00
CA ALA A 87 -1.18 -5.00 -17.42
C ALA A 87 -0.88 -3.56 -16.94
N VAL A 88 0.28 -3.34 -16.34
CA VAL A 88 0.73 -1.99 -15.93
C VAL A 88 0.80 -1.06 -17.15
N ARG A 89 1.42 -1.51 -18.25
CA ARG A 89 1.53 -0.72 -19.48
C ARG A 89 0.19 -0.50 -20.17
N GLN A 90 -0.73 -1.46 -20.07
CA GLN A 90 -2.09 -1.28 -20.57
C GLN A 90 -2.84 -0.17 -19.82
N ARG A 91 -2.62 -0.02 -18.51
CA ARG A 91 -3.33 0.96 -17.67
C ARG A 91 -2.64 2.32 -17.58
N LEU A 92 -1.32 2.34 -17.43
CA LEU A 92 -0.52 3.56 -17.25
C LEU A 92 0.11 4.07 -18.56
N GLY A 93 0.14 3.25 -19.62
CA GLY A 93 0.69 3.60 -20.93
C GLY A 93 1.91 2.76 -21.32
N ALA A 94 2.13 2.60 -22.63
CA ALA A 94 3.17 1.73 -23.17
C ALA A 94 4.61 2.15 -22.81
N ALA A 95 4.82 3.43 -22.48
CA ALA A 95 6.14 4.00 -22.18
C ALA A 95 6.64 3.69 -20.75
N VAL A 96 5.87 2.98 -19.91
CA VAL A 96 6.31 2.63 -18.56
C VAL A 96 7.54 1.70 -18.65
N GLY A 97 8.65 2.18 -18.09
CA GLY A 97 9.91 1.45 -18.01
C GLY A 97 9.87 0.32 -16.96
N PHE A 98 10.78 -0.63 -17.10
CA PHE A 98 11.00 -1.70 -16.12
C PHE A 98 12.49 -1.95 -15.97
N VAL A 99 12.95 -2.21 -14.75
CA VAL A 99 14.35 -2.54 -14.41
C VAL A 99 14.39 -3.84 -13.64
N HIS A 100 15.42 -4.67 -13.86
CA HIS A 100 15.52 -6.01 -13.29
C HIS A 100 16.14 -6.06 -11.88
N ASP A 101 16.34 -4.90 -11.27
CA ASP A 101 16.68 -4.70 -9.86
C ASP A 101 16.00 -3.42 -9.32
N CYS A 102 15.93 -3.29 -8.00
CA CYS A 102 15.41 -2.10 -7.32
C CYS A 102 16.47 -1.29 -6.59
N VAL A 103 17.73 -1.72 -6.61
CA VAL A 103 18.88 -0.99 -6.05
C VAL A 103 20.12 -1.23 -6.91
N GLY A 104 21.17 -0.45 -6.68
CA GLY A 104 22.45 -0.61 -7.36
C GLY A 104 22.50 0.04 -8.75
N PRO A 105 23.61 -0.17 -9.50
CA PRO A 105 23.91 0.62 -10.69
C PRO A 105 22.83 0.59 -11.77
N GLU A 106 22.21 -0.57 -12.01
CA GLU A 106 21.15 -0.72 -13.02
C GLU A 106 19.93 0.16 -12.69
N ALA A 107 19.51 0.16 -11.41
CA ALA A 107 18.41 1.00 -10.94
C ALA A 107 18.78 2.49 -10.95
N GLU A 108 20.00 2.83 -10.52
CA GLU A 108 20.51 4.21 -10.52
C GLU A 108 20.57 4.80 -11.94
N ASP A 109 21.12 4.06 -12.91
CA ASP A 109 21.24 4.49 -14.30
C ASP A 109 19.87 4.65 -14.97
N ALA A 110 18.95 3.72 -14.72
CA ALA A 110 17.60 3.77 -15.26
C ALA A 110 16.79 4.96 -14.70
N VAL A 111 16.90 5.24 -13.40
CA VAL A 111 16.28 6.39 -12.76
C VAL A 111 16.87 7.69 -13.32
N ALA A 112 18.19 7.78 -13.46
CA ALA A 112 18.87 8.97 -13.99
C ALA A 112 18.50 9.26 -15.45
N SER A 113 18.26 8.21 -16.25
CA SER A 113 17.90 8.32 -17.66
C SER A 113 16.42 8.57 -17.91
N LEU A 114 15.57 8.49 -16.88
CA LEU A 114 14.13 8.63 -17.01
C LEU A 114 13.76 10.10 -17.32
N PRO A 115 13.03 10.39 -18.41
CA PRO A 115 12.62 11.75 -18.73
C PRO A 115 11.63 12.28 -17.69
N ALA A 116 11.50 13.61 -17.58
CA ALA A 116 10.46 14.23 -16.75
C ALA A 116 9.07 13.75 -17.19
N GLY A 117 8.19 13.48 -16.22
CA GLY A 117 6.89 12.84 -16.47
C GLY A 117 6.98 11.33 -16.77
N GLY A 118 8.17 10.74 -16.74
CA GLY A 118 8.37 9.30 -16.94
C GLY A 118 7.91 8.46 -15.75
N VAL A 119 7.61 7.19 -16.03
CA VAL A 119 7.24 6.18 -15.03
C VAL A 119 8.16 4.98 -15.19
N LEU A 120 8.72 4.50 -14.09
CA LEU A 120 9.61 3.36 -14.03
C LEU A 120 9.15 2.40 -12.94
N VAL A 121 8.99 1.13 -13.25
CA VAL A 121 8.76 0.08 -12.25
C VAL A 121 10.11 -0.58 -11.94
N LEU A 122 10.49 -0.61 -10.68
CA LEU A 122 11.65 -1.37 -10.23
C LEU A 122 11.24 -2.82 -9.93
N GLU A 123 12.22 -3.73 -9.94
CA GLU A 123 11.97 -5.14 -9.63
C GLU A 123 11.46 -5.33 -8.18
N ASN A 124 10.87 -6.50 -7.94
CA ASN A 124 10.26 -6.93 -6.69
C ASN A 124 11.16 -6.66 -5.47
N THR A 125 10.71 -5.76 -4.59
CA THR A 125 11.47 -5.37 -3.40
C THR A 125 11.78 -6.56 -2.48
N ARG A 126 10.94 -7.60 -2.48
CA ARG A 126 11.16 -8.82 -1.67
C ARG A 126 12.22 -9.78 -2.24
N PHE A 127 12.80 -9.51 -3.41
CA PHE A 127 14.02 -10.22 -3.83
C PHE A 127 15.22 -9.86 -2.94
N HIS A 128 15.16 -8.72 -2.25
CA HIS A 128 16.13 -8.31 -1.25
C HIS A 128 15.65 -8.66 0.15
N ALA A 129 16.41 -9.49 0.88
CA ALA A 129 16.08 -9.86 2.25
C ALA A 129 16.02 -8.66 3.21
N GLY A 130 16.64 -7.53 2.85
CA GLY A 130 16.59 -6.28 3.59
C GLY A 130 15.21 -5.64 3.62
N GLU A 131 14.32 -5.96 2.68
CA GLU A 131 12.95 -5.42 2.62
C GLU A 131 12.15 -5.80 3.86
N GLU A 132 11.99 -7.09 4.13
CA GLU A 132 11.17 -7.58 5.25
C GLU A 132 11.86 -7.38 6.62
N LYS A 133 13.17 -7.19 6.62
CA LYS A 133 13.97 -6.89 7.82
C LYS A 133 14.07 -5.40 8.14
N ASN A 134 13.50 -4.54 7.28
CA ASN A 134 13.65 -3.09 7.38
C ASN A 134 15.13 -2.67 7.53
N ALA A 135 16.00 -3.25 6.72
CA ALA A 135 17.45 -3.13 6.90
C ALA A 135 17.96 -1.75 6.46
N ALA A 136 18.76 -1.11 7.32
CA ALA A 136 19.22 0.27 7.13
C ALA A 136 20.03 0.51 5.85
N ASP A 137 20.83 -0.46 5.44
CA ASP A 137 21.61 -0.46 4.20
C ASP A 137 20.69 -0.49 2.96
N PHE A 138 19.68 -1.35 2.97
CA PHE A 138 18.70 -1.45 1.90
C PHE A 138 17.81 -0.20 1.78
N ILE A 139 17.36 0.34 2.93
CA ILE A 139 16.66 1.64 2.95
C ILE A 139 17.55 2.74 2.37
N GLY A 140 18.82 2.78 2.76
CA GLY A 140 19.78 3.75 2.25
C GLY A 140 20.01 3.63 0.75
N ALA A 141 20.04 2.41 0.22
CA ALA A 141 20.16 2.17 -1.22
C ALA A 141 18.91 2.63 -1.99
N LEU A 142 17.71 2.32 -1.49
CA LEU A 142 16.46 2.81 -2.09
C LEU A 142 16.37 4.34 -2.04
N ALA A 143 16.70 4.96 -0.90
CA ALA A 143 16.58 6.39 -0.71
C ALA A 143 17.47 7.22 -1.65
N LYS A 144 18.56 6.66 -2.18
CA LYS A 144 19.40 7.32 -3.19
C LYS A 144 18.68 7.53 -4.53
N LEU A 145 17.62 6.76 -4.80
CA LEU A 145 16.91 6.76 -6.07
C LEU A 145 15.85 7.85 -6.17
N GLY A 146 15.61 8.67 -5.13
CA GLY A 146 14.59 9.71 -5.22
C GLY A 146 14.74 10.84 -4.22
N ASP A 147 14.04 11.93 -4.50
CA ASP A 147 13.97 13.14 -3.69
C ASP A 147 12.85 13.09 -2.66
N LEU A 148 11.75 12.41 -3.00
CA LEU A 148 10.52 12.32 -2.21
C LEU A 148 10.06 10.86 -2.11
N TYR A 149 9.31 10.56 -1.06
CA TYR A 149 8.67 9.27 -0.86
C TYR A 149 7.15 9.42 -0.75
N VAL A 150 6.43 8.59 -1.49
CA VAL A 150 4.97 8.50 -1.45
C VAL A 150 4.59 7.07 -1.10
N ASN A 151 3.82 6.88 -0.04
CA ASN A 151 3.22 5.57 0.25
C ASN A 151 1.77 5.55 -0.26
N ASP A 152 1.51 4.68 -1.23
CA ASP A 152 0.20 4.47 -1.85
C ASP A 152 -0.25 3.00 -1.71
N SER A 153 0.27 2.30 -0.71
CA SER A 153 0.02 0.87 -0.46
C SER A 153 -0.52 0.62 0.95
N PHE A 154 -1.78 1.00 1.17
CA PHE A 154 -2.46 0.78 2.46
C PHE A 154 -2.44 -0.70 2.88
N SER A 155 -2.61 -1.62 1.93
CA SER A 155 -2.59 -3.07 2.15
C SER A 155 -1.30 -3.59 2.77
N THR A 156 -0.17 -2.89 2.59
CA THR A 156 1.14 -3.26 3.16
C THR A 156 1.61 -2.36 4.29
N ALA A 157 0.89 -1.26 4.57
CA ALA A 157 1.24 -0.28 5.61
C ALA A 157 1.23 -0.86 7.04
N HIS A 158 0.54 -1.98 7.28
CA HIS A 158 0.57 -2.68 8.57
C HIS A 158 1.89 -3.42 8.87
N ARG A 159 2.89 -3.35 7.97
CA ARG A 159 4.20 -3.98 8.12
C ARG A 159 5.30 -2.92 8.12
N SER A 160 6.24 -3.06 9.06
CA SER A 160 7.46 -2.25 9.08
C SER A 160 8.50 -2.89 8.15
N HIS A 161 8.40 -2.59 6.86
CA HIS A 161 9.35 -3.00 5.84
C HIS A 161 10.12 -1.77 5.32
N ALA A 162 11.25 -2.00 4.66
CA ALA A 162 12.09 -0.92 4.12
C ALA A 162 11.30 -0.02 3.16
N SER A 163 10.54 -0.60 2.23
CA SER A 163 9.78 0.16 1.23
C SER A 163 8.46 0.76 1.73
N THR A 164 7.96 0.37 2.91
CA THR A 164 6.67 0.85 3.47
C THR A 164 6.83 1.80 4.64
N GLU A 165 7.90 1.65 5.43
CA GLU A 165 8.12 2.39 6.67
C GLU A 165 9.52 2.99 6.73
N GLY A 166 10.56 2.21 6.39
CA GLY A 166 11.95 2.65 6.46
C GLY A 166 12.28 3.89 5.61
N LEU A 167 11.78 3.93 4.36
CA LEU A 167 11.95 5.08 3.46
C LEU A 167 11.33 6.37 4.01
N ALA A 168 10.24 6.29 4.76
CA ALA A 168 9.55 7.46 5.29
C ALA A 168 10.41 8.24 6.31
N HIS A 169 11.42 7.59 6.92
CA HIS A 169 12.39 8.22 7.82
C HIS A 169 13.58 8.85 7.10
N LYS A 170 13.76 8.58 5.80
CA LYS A 170 14.92 9.07 5.01
C LYS A 170 14.55 10.19 4.05
N LEU A 171 13.31 10.20 3.56
CA LEU A 171 12.85 11.17 2.57
C LEU A 171 11.59 11.87 3.08
N PRO A 172 11.28 13.09 2.58
CA PRO A 172 9.98 13.70 2.78
C PRO A 172 8.87 12.75 2.30
N ALA A 173 8.10 12.24 3.26
CA ALA A 173 7.04 11.25 3.08
C ALA A 173 5.65 11.89 2.95
N TYR A 174 4.88 11.40 1.99
CA TYR A 174 3.49 11.80 1.70
C TYR A 174 2.61 10.55 1.50
N ALA A 175 1.31 10.69 1.74
CA ALA A 175 0.32 9.69 1.35
C ALA A 175 -0.04 9.87 -0.14
N GLY A 176 -0.07 8.76 -0.88
CA GLY A 176 -0.66 8.72 -2.21
C GLY A 176 -2.19 8.75 -2.15
N ARG A 177 -2.85 8.87 -3.30
CA ARG A 177 -4.31 9.05 -3.38
C ARG A 177 -5.09 7.83 -2.91
N ALA A 178 -4.64 6.62 -3.22
CA ALA A 178 -5.29 5.40 -2.73
C ALA A 178 -5.12 5.27 -1.22
N MET A 179 -3.92 5.54 -0.70
CA MET A 179 -3.67 5.53 0.75
C MET A 179 -4.48 6.60 1.49
N GLN A 180 -4.53 7.82 0.97
CA GLN A 180 -5.34 8.91 1.51
C GLN A 180 -6.82 8.51 1.56
N SER A 181 -7.37 7.99 0.45
CA SER A 181 -8.78 7.58 0.38
C SER A 181 -9.12 6.48 1.39
N GLU A 182 -8.22 5.50 1.59
CA GLU A 182 -8.42 4.43 2.58
C GLU A 182 -8.41 4.97 4.01
N ILE A 183 -7.47 5.85 4.34
CA ILE A 183 -7.39 6.46 5.67
C ILE A 183 -8.64 7.31 5.93
N GLU A 184 -9.04 8.17 4.99
CA GLU A 184 -10.23 9.00 5.12
C GLU A 184 -11.50 8.16 5.28
N ALA A 185 -11.64 7.08 4.53
CA ALA A 185 -12.79 6.17 4.65
C ALA A 185 -12.84 5.50 6.03
N LEU A 186 -11.69 5.05 6.55
CA LEU A 186 -11.59 4.45 7.89
C LEU A 186 -11.87 5.46 9.00
N THR A 187 -11.33 6.68 8.90
CA THR A 187 -11.60 7.76 9.87
C THR A 187 -13.07 8.12 9.88
N LYS A 188 -13.69 8.29 8.70
CA LYS A 188 -15.14 8.53 8.59
C LYS A 188 -15.96 7.38 9.19
N ALA A 189 -15.55 6.13 8.99
CA ALA A 189 -16.31 4.99 9.50
C ALA A 189 -16.14 4.73 11.01
N LEU A 190 -14.97 5.07 11.60
CA LEU A 190 -14.59 4.62 12.94
C LEU A 190 -14.31 5.71 13.97
N GLU A 191 -14.10 6.95 13.56
CA GLU A 191 -13.72 8.05 14.47
C GLU A 191 -14.77 9.16 14.49
N ALA A 192 -15.24 9.58 13.32
CA ALA A 192 -16.27 10.61 13.19
C ALA A 192 -17.45 10.15 12.30
N PRO A 193 -18.12 9.04 12.64
CA PRO A 193 -19.15 8.52 11.75
C PRO A 193 -20.49 9.24 11.89
N GLU A 194 -21.20 9.35 10.77
CA GLU A 194 -22.62 9.68 10.78
C GLU A 194 -23.41 8.52 11.41
N ARG A 195 -24.14 8.82 12.49
CA ARG A 195 -24.88 7.81 13.25
C ARG A 195 -26.33 7.69 12.77
N PRO A 196 -26.93 6.48 12.84
CA PRO A 196 -26.39 5.27 13.44
C PRO A 196 -25.39 4.51 12.54
N VAL A 197 -24.32 3.97 13.15
CA VAL A 197 -23.34 3.12 12.48
C VAL A 197 -23.65 1.66 12.71
N LEU A 198 -23.75 0.91 11.62
CA LEU A 198 -23.89 -0.54 11.64
C LEU A 198 -22.61 -1.18 11.08
N ALA A 199 -21.99 -2.08 11.84
CA ALA A 199 -20.94 -2.95 11.35
C ALA A 199 -21.44 -4.37 11.13
N VAL A 200 -21.17 -4.93 9.95
CA VAL A 200 -21.40 -6.36 9.65
C VAL A 200 -20.07 -7.09 9.69
N VAL A 201 -19.94 -8.05 10.62
CA VAL A 201 -18.72 -8.87 10.77
C VAL A 201 -19.06 -10.33 10.48
N GLY A 202 -18.53 -10.83 9.37
CA GLY A 202 -18.70 -12.22 8.93
C GLY A 202 -17.45 -13.08 9.11
N GLY A 203 -17.56 -14.37 8.78
CA GLY A 203 -16.43 -15.30 8.60
C GLY A 203 -16.60 -16.64 9.33
N ALA A 204 -15.58 -17.49 9.26
CA ALA A 204 -15.68 -18.86 9.77
C ALA A 204 -15.28 -19.04 11.24
N LYS A 205 -14.34 -18.25 11.77
CA LYS A 205 -13.78 -18.42 13.11
C LYS A 205 -13.87 -17.12 13.92
N VAL A 206 -14.36 -17.21 15.16
CA VAL A 206 -14.43 -16.09 16.11
C VAL A 206 -13.03 -15.69 16.59
N SER A 207 -12.16 -16.67 16.86
CA SER A 207 -10.85 -16.45 17.49
C SER A 207 -9.96 -15.47 16.73
N THR A 208 -10.04 -15.44 15.40
CA THR A 208 -9.26 -14.52 14.56
C THR A 208 -9.83 -13.10 14.51
N LYS A 209 -10.96 -12.83 15.18
CA LYS A 209 -11.70 -11.56 15.11
C LYS A 209 -12.04 -10.96 16.48
N LEU A 210 -11.62 -11.56 17.60
CA LEU A 210 -12.00 -11.10 18.93
C LEU A 210 -11.56 -9.66 19.21
N GLU A 211 -10.32 -9.29 18.86
CA GLU A 211 -9.83 -7.93 19.04
C GLU A 211 -10.58 -6.92 18.18
N LEU A 212 -10.84 -7.26 16.91
CA LEU A 212 -11.63 -6.44 16.00
C LEU A 212 -13.05 -6.21 16.56
N LEU A 213 -13.72 -7.27 16.99
CA LEU A 213 -15.05 -7.19 17.59
C LEU A 213 -15.04 -6.32 18.85
N GLY A 214 -14.06 -6.51 19.74
CA GLY A 214 -13.92 -5.69 20.95
C GLY A 214 -13.65 -4.21 20.67
N ASN A 215 -12.99 -3.89 19.56
CA ASN A 215 -12.84 -2.52 19.09
C ASN A 215 -14.14 -1.96 18.50
N LEU A 216 -14.80 -2.71 17.61
CA LEU A 216 -16.03 -2.29 16.94
C LEU A 216 -17.19 -2.08 17.93
N CYS A 217 -17.36 -2.97 18.92
CA CYS A 217 -18.39 -2.82 19.96
C CYS A 217 -18.32 -1.48 20.70
N ARG A 218 -17.16 -0.83 20.75
CA ARG A 218 -16.98 0.49 21.40
C ARG A 218 -17.27 1.66 20.45
N LYS A 219 -17.35 1.41 19.14
CA LYS A 219 -17.39 2.44 18.09
C LYS A 219 -18.68 2.48 17.28
N VAL A 220 -19.45 1.37 17.23
CA VAL A 220 -20.66 1.26 16.39
C VAL A 220 -21.93 1.20 17.24
N ASP A 221 -23.06 1.62 16.67
CA ASP A 221 -24.38 1.56 17.33
C ASP A 221 -25.03 0.18 17.17
N VAL A 222 -24.75 -0.51 16.06
CA VAL A 222 -25.25 -1.86 15.78
C VAL A 222 -24.12 -2.75 15.28
N LEU A 223 -23.97 -3.94 15.89
CA LEU A 223 -23.03 -4.96 15.44
C LEU A 223 -23.79 -6.21 14.99
N VAL A 224 -23.69 -6.53 13.71
CA VAL A 224 -24.28 -7.73 13.11
C VAL A 224 -23.19 -8.79 12.94
N ILE A 225 -23.37 -9.94 13.58
CA ILE A 225 -22.48 -11.09 13.43
C ILE A 225 -23.07 -12.07 12.41
N ALA A 226 -22.30 -12.40 11.38
CA ALA A 226 -22.72 -13.26 10.27
C ALA A 226 -21.72 -14.41 10.00
N GLY A 227 -22.09 -15.35 9.12
CA GLY A 227 -21.25 -16.48 8.73
C GLY A 227 -21.13 -17.55 9.82
N GLY A 228 -20.23 -18.53 9.63
CA GLY A 228 -20.07 -19.67 10.54
C GLY A 228 -19.74 -19.28 11.98
N MET A 229 -19.10 -18.13 12.19
CA MET A 229 -18.81 -17.62 13.53
C MET A 229 -20.07 -17.21 14.32
N ALA A 230 -21.18 -16.88 13.64
CA ALA A 230 -22.46 -16.58 14.30
C ALA A 230 -22.98 -17.79 15.10
N ASN A 231 -22.70 -19.01 14.65
CA ASN A 231 -23.09 -20.23 15.36
C ASN A 231 -22.47 -20.32 16.75
N THR A 232 -21.25 -19.82 16.96
CA THR A 232 -20.63 -19.79 18.28
C THR A 232 -21.39 -18.88 19.25
N PHE A 233 -21.87 -17.72 18.77
CA PHE A 233 -22.66 -16.79 19.57
C PHE A 233 -24.09 -17.34 19.83
N LEU A 234 -24.72 -17.94 18.81
CA LEU A 234 -26.03 -18.58 18.95
C LEU A 234 -25.99 -19.76 19.94
N ALA A 235 -24.95 -20.60 19.86
CA ALA A 235 -24.74 -21.70 20.80
C ALA A 235 -24.51 -21.18 22.24
N ALA A 236 -23.77 -20.07 22.41
CA ALA A 236 -23.58 -19.44 23.72
C ALA A 236 -24.88 -18.87 24.31
N GLN A 237 -25.87 -18.54 23.47
CA GLN A 237 -27.22 -18.15 23.88
C GLN A 237 -28.16 -19.35 24.12
N GLY A 238 -27.67 -20.59 23.97
CA GLY A 238 -28.44 -21.81 24.20
C GLY A 238 -29.22 -22.32 22.99
N HIS A 239 -28.98 -21.77 21.79
CA HIS A 239 -29.61 -22.28 20.57
C HIS A 239 -28.86 -23.50 20.02
N THR A 240 -29.60 -24.50 19.55
CA THR A 240 -29.06 -25.60 18.76
C THR A 240 -28.65 -25.08 17.38
N VAL A 241 -27.41 -25.34 16.97
CA VAL A 241 -26.82 -24.79 15.72
C VAL A 241 -26.47 -25.88 14.69
N GLY A 242 -27.13 -27.03 14.80
CA GLY A 242 -26.87 -28.25 14.03
C GLY A 242 -26.61 -29.45 14.93
#